data_AF-A0A3R6FGF3-F1
#
_entry.id   AF-A0A3R6FGF3-F1
#
_cell.length_a   1.000
_cell.length_b   1.000
_cell.length_c   1.000
_cell.angle_alpha   90.00
_cell.angle_beta   90.00
_cell.angle_gamma   90.00
#
_symmetry.space_group_name_H-M   'P 1'
#
loop_
_entity.id
_entity.type
_entity.pdbx_description
1 polymer ?
#
loop_
_entity_poly.entity_id
_entity_poly.type
_entity_poly.pdbx_seq_one_letter_code
_entity_poly.pdbx_strand_id
1 'polypeptide(L)'
;MTNEKQSFILFDTLLDMGELAENIQKKMQPKYDAVYGRGFIDFSVTRNDLHSISFTWERNLKLPKKKLIGIMDAELITGWEVSNTKPLEFVDSRPTQAKAGKVLLRSFAPQYKKLMRQHYKLDYNRYDISVSADSDKLEMTIKFIPFRGVVYMYTYQGVGKEHGKSYVGETVNEKARRRNWKKLDDKYANEKLNEAKRRLGTKDWVYHELEVITDYYDLGMLRPKLFSLEGDYIEKYDTINNGYNVAKYGTGNKGVNFSTSHRQKIGAASKGRTHTTATKQKISAANLGRTQSDATKQRISQGNTGKKRTPEMKKAQSDRMKGIEPKAASEGARKWRETHGGGYWGSHKIPDAARANMKLAQQKRGTAVRAFAPDGTWQDYNTMNDAAKALGMNPGSIANNLKSNGVCNNGYRFKTTVPNFSRP
;
A
#
# COMPACT_ATOMS: atom_id res chain seq x y z
N MET A 1 -9.61 -13.92 12.69
CA MET A 1 -8.34 -14.63 12.99
C MET A 1 -7.26 -13.57 13.16
N THR A 2 -6.61 -13.50 14.31
CA THR A 2 -5.64 -12.45 14.66
C THR A 2 -4.32 -12.62 13.91
N ASN A 3 -3.67 -11.51 13.55
CA ASN A 3 -2.40 -11.49 12.80
C ASN A 3 -1.25 -12.25 13.48
N GLU A 4 -1.31 -12.49 14.79
CA GLU A 4 -0.32 -13.31 15.52
C GLU A 4 -0.25 -14.73 15.02
N LYS A 5 -1.40 -15.30 14.61
CA LYS A 5 -1.44 -16.64 14.04
C LYS A 5 -0.55 -16.72 12.79
N GLN A 6 -0.47 -15.71 11.94
CA GLN A 6 0.29 -15.78 10.67
C GLN A 6 1.81 -16.03 10.79
N SER A 7 2.42 -15.83 11.97
CA SER A 7 3.87 -15.98 12.13
C SER A 7 4.34 -17.44 12.29
N PHE A 8 3.55 -18.29 12.96
CA PHE A 8 3.81 -19.73 13.05
C PHE A 8 3.36 -20.50 11.80
N ILE A 9 2.71 -19.81 10.88
CA ILE A 9 1.71 -20.37 9.97
C ILE A 9 2.22 -20.54 8.54
N LEU A 10 3.51 -20.36 8.25
CA LEU A 10 3.98 -20.60 6.89
C LEU A 10 3.70 -22.02 6.40
N PHE A 11 3.70 -23.01 7.29
CA PHE A 11 3.52 -24.42 6.92
C PHE A 11 2.40 -25.12 7.67
N ASP A 12 2.19 -24.90 8.97
CA ASP A 12 1.22 -25.71 9.73
C ASP A 12 -0.26 -25.37 9.51
N THR A 13 -0.59 -24.31 8.76
CA THR A 13 -2.02 -23.98 8.49
C THR A 13 -2.30 -23.43 7.09
N LEU A 14 -1.28 -23.17 6.27
CA LEU A 14 -1.41 -22.52 4.95
C LEU A 14 -0.95 -23.38 3.77
N LEU A 15 -0.25 -24.47 4.04
CA LEU A 15 0.14 -25.48 3.07
C LEU A 15 -0.21 -26.85 3.65
N ASP A 16 -1.30 -27.45 3.17
CA ASP A 16 -1.40 -28.89 3.28
C ASP A 16 -0.31 -29.49 2.38
N MET A 17 0.74 -30.01 3.01
CA MET A 17 1.88 -30.58 2.32
C MET A 17 1.47 -31.79 1.48
N GLY A 18 0.42 -32.52 1.90
CA GLY A 18 -0.20 -33.59 1.13
C GLY A 18 -0.89 -33.07 -0.12
N GLU A 19 -1.72 -32.02 0.01
CA GLU A 19 -2.40 -31.42 -1.15
C GLU A 19 -1.39 -30.84 -2.17
N LEU A 20 -0.30 -30.24 -1.69
CA LEU A 20 0.79 -29.78 -2.56
C LEU A 20 1.46 -30.97 -3.27
N ALA A 21 1.72 -32.06 -2.54
CA ALA A 21 2.30 -33.28 -3.08
C ALA A 21 1.43 -33.84 -4.22
N GLU A 22 0.15 -34.08 -3.94
CA GLU A 22 -0.81 -34.63 -4.89
C GLU A 22 -0.94 -33.76 -6.15
N ASN A 23 -1.04 -32.44 -5.99
CA ASN A 23 -1.17 -31.51 -7.12
C ASN A 23 0.06 -31.53 -8.02
N ILE A 24 1.26 -31.56 -7.45
CA ILE A 24 2.50 -31.65 -8.22
C ILE A 24 2.57 -33.01 -8.90
N GLN A 25 2.33 -34.12 -8.19
CA GLN A 25 2.36 -35.47 -8.76
C GLN A 25 1.38 -35.60 -9.94
N LYS A 26 0.14 -35.14 -9.78
CA LYS A 26 -0.89 -35.14 -10.84
C LYS A 26 -0.45 -34.39 -12.10
N LYS A 27 0.25 -33.27 -11.94
CA LYS A 27 0.78 -32.47 -13.05
C LYS A 27 1.99 -33.13 -13.73
N MET A 28 2.73 -33.92 -12.96
CA MET A 28 4.04 -34.45 -13.32
C MET A 28 4.02 -35.84 -13.92
N GLN A 29 3.16 -36.71 -13.41
CA GLN A 29 3.05 -38.11 -13.81
C GLN A 29 2.87 -38.28 -15.33
N PRO A 30 1.99 -37.54 -16.04
CA PRO A 30 1.80 -37.73 -17.47
C PRO A 30 3.06 -37.40 -18.29
N LYS A 31 3.86 -36.43 -17.84
CA LYS A 31 5.10 -36.04 -18.52
C LYS A 31 6.19 -37.08 -18.30
N TYR A 32 6.25 -37.65 -17.11
CA TYR A 32 7.17 -38.74 -16.80
C TYR A 32 6.85 -39.99 -17.60
N ASP A 33 5.59 -40.40 -17.62
CA ASP A 33 5.14 -41.58 -18.37
C ASP A 33 5.47 -41.46 -19.86
N ALA A 34 5.38 -40.25 -20.42
CA ALA A 34 5.73 -39.99 -21.82
C ALA A 34 7.24 -40.15 -22.12
N VAL A 35 8.11 -39.88 -21.16
CA VAL A 35 9.57 -39.91 -21.35
C VAL A 35 10.18 -41.25 -20.98
N TYR A 36 9.73 -41.85 -19.88
CA TYR A 36 10.34 -43.03 -19.29
C TYR A 36 9.46 -44.28 -19.36
N GLY A 37 8.23 -44.16 -19.87
CA GLY A 37 7.22 -45.20 -19.86
C GLY A 37 6.41 -45.22 -18.56
N ARG A 38 5.29 -45.96 -18.58
CA ARG A 38 4.41 -46.08 -17.41
C ARG A 38 5.15 -46.74 -16.26
N GLY A 39 5.31 -46.00 -15.16
CA GLY A 39 5.94 -46.47 -13.94
C GLY A 39 5.49 -45.65 -12.72
N PHE A 40 5.76 -46.17 -11.53
CA PHE A 40 5.44 -45.47 -10.30
C PHE A 40 6.54 -44.44 -9.97
N ILE A 41 6.14 -43.16 -9.90
CA ILE A 41 6.90 -42.14 -9.17
C ILE A 41 6.12 -41.85 -7.90
N ASP A 42 6.77 -42.00 -6.76
CA ASP A 42 6.28 -41.42 -5.53
C ASP A 42 6.78 -39.98 -5.42
N PHE A 43 5.90 -39.03 -5.17
CA PHE A 43 6.28 -37.67 -4.88
C PHE A 43 5.80 -37.30 -3.48
N SER A 44 6.73 -36.93 -2.64
CA SER A 44 6.45 -36.51 -1.28
C SER A 44 7.06 -35.15 -0.99
N VAL A 45 6.39 -34.42 -0.09
CA VAL A 45 6.93 -33.18 0.46
C VAL A 45 7.02 -33.32 1.97
N THR A 46 8.21 -33.18 2.51
CA THR A 46 8.52 -33.42 3.92
C THR A 46 9.04 -32.16 4.56
N ARG A 47 8.57 -31.87 5.77
CA ARG A 47 9.14 -30.82 6.62
C ARG A 47 10.25 -31.42 7.46
N ASN A 48 11.50 -31.02 7.21
CA ASN A 48 12.65 -31.58 7.92
C ASN A 48 12.83 -30.91 9.29
N ASP A 49 12.58 -29.59 9.37
CA ASP A 49 12.64 -28.81 10.61
C ASP A 49 11.74 -27.56 10.51
N LEU A 50 11.88 -26.63 11.46
CA LEU A 50 11.16 -25.35 11.46
C LEU A 50 11.47 -24.48 10.23
N HIS A 51 12.62 -24.70 9.60
CA HIS A 51 13.22 -23.84 8.58
C HIS A 51 13.42 -24.52 7.23
N SER A 52 13.03 -25.77 7.04
CA SER A 52 13.35 -26.49 5.82
C SER A 52 12.32 -27.52 5.40
N ILE A 53 12.21 -27.65 4.08
CA ILE A 53 11.31 -28.56 3.40
C ILE A 53 12.09 -29.29 2.31
N SER A 54 11.89 -30.61 2.24
CA SER A 54 12.37 -31.45 1.16
C SER A 54 11.21 -31.84 0.24
N PHE A 55 11.50 -31.82 -1.06
CA PHE A 55 10.68 -32.37 -2.11
C PHE A 55 11.40 -33.62 -2.63
N THR A 56 10.75 -34.76 -2.58
CA THR A 56 11.37 -36.04 -2.89
C THR A 56 10.58 -36.73 -3.99
N TRP A 57 11.29 -37.17 -5.02
CA TRP A 57 10.77 -38.01 -6.08
C TRP A 57 11.48 -39.36 -6.03
N GLU A 58 10.75 -40.41 -5.66
CA GLU A 58 11.25 -41.80 -5.63
C GLU A 58 10.69 -42.58 -6.82
N ARG A 59 11.49 -43.46 -7.42
CA ARG A 59 11.17 -44.15 -8.67
C ARG A 59 11.35 -45.65 -8.52
N ASN A 60 10.42 -46.41 -9.09
CA ASN A 60 10.50 -47.88 -9.09
C ASN A 60 11.11 -48.49 -10.36
N LEU A 61 11.55 -47.68 -11.34
CA LEU A 61 12.11 -48.16 -12.60
C LEU A 61 13.64 -48.02 -12.63
N LYS A 62 14.35 -49.13 -12.92
CA LYS A 62 15.80 -49.11 -13.21
C LYS A 62 16.04 -48.39 -14.54
N LEU A 63 16.74 -47.26 -14.48
CA LEU A 63 17.04 -46.48 -15.68
C LEU A 63 18.04 -47.22 -16.60
N PRO A 64 17.88 -47.11 -17.93
CA PRO A 64 18.90 -47.59 -18.86
C PRO A 64 20.22 -46.85 -18.60
N LYS A 65 21.33 -47.60 -18.51
CA LYS A 65 22.68 -47.18 -18.05
C LYS A 65 23.30 -45.92 -18.70
N LYS A 66 22.63 -45.27 -19.67
CA LYS A 66 23.20 -44.20 -20.53
C LYS A 66 22.44 -42.86 -20.57
N LYS A 67 21.42 -42.60 -19.74
CA LYS A 67 20.80 -41.26 -19.67
C LYS A 67 20.65 -40.78 -18.23
N LEU A 68 21.43 -39.76 -17.85
CA LEU A 68 21.43 -39.19 -16.51
C LEU A 68 20.48 -37.97 -16.44
N ILE A 69 19.20 -38.24 -16.18
CA ILE A 69 18.31 -37.66 -15.13
C ILE A 69 18.31 -36.14 -14.90
N GLY A 70 19.45 -35.50 -14.66
CA GLY A 70 19.48 -34.21 -13.94
C GLY A 70 18.82 -33.00 -14.63
N ILE A 71 18.82 -32.94 -15.96
CA ILE A 71 18.27 -31.78 -16.72
C ILE A 71 16.88 -32.09 -17.24
N MET A 72 16.66 -33.30 -17.75
CA MET A 72 15.35 -33.74 -18.23
C MET A 72 14.33 -33.79 -17.10
N ASP A 73 14.73 -34.18 -15.89
CA ASP A 73 13.83 -34.15 -14.73
C ASP A 73 13.60 -32.72 -14.24
N ALA A 74 14.54 -31.79 -14.42
CA ALA A 74 14.31 -30.37 -14.19
C ALA A 74 13.24 -29.80 -15.12
N GLU A 75 13.36 -30.10 -16.41
CA GLU A 75 12.44 -29.65 -17.46
C GLU A 75 11.06 -30.28 -17.30
N LEU A 76 11.03 -31.57 -16.95
CA LEU A 76 9.79 -32.26 -16.60
C LEU A 76 9.12 -31.59 -15.40
N ILE A 77 9.87 -31.45 -14.29
CA ILE A 77 9.37 -31.00 -12.97
C ILE A 77 8.94 -29.51 -12.99
N THR A 78 9.64 -28.68 -13.77
CA THR A 78 9.26 -27.26 -13.93
C THR A 78 8.27 -26.99 -15.06
N GLY A 79 8.21 -27.87 -16.05
CA GLY A 79 7.35 -27.75 -17.23
C GLY A 79 7.79 -26.74 -18.29
N TRP A 80 9.09 -26.42 -18.37
CA TRP A 80 9.65 -25.51 -19.39
C TRP A 80 11.02 -26.02 -19.86
N GLU A 81 11.37 -25.77 -21.13
CA GLU A 81 12.74 -25.91 -21.65
C GLU A 81 13.67 -24.95 -20.90
N VAL A 82 14.84 -25.43 -20.46
CA VAL A 82 15.86 -24.57 -19.84
C VAL A 82 16.55 -23.76 -20.95
N SER A 83 15.88 -22.71 -21.43
CA SER A 83 16.42 -21.81 -22.46
C SER A 83 17.61 -20.99 -21.92
N ASN A 84 18.62 -20.80 -22.78
CA ASN A 84 19.92 -20.14 -22.52
C ASN A 84 20.99 -20.92 -21.73
N THR A 85 20.83 -22.22 -21.54
CA THR A 85 21.99 -23.11 -21.46
C THR A 85 22.15 -23.79 -22.81
N LYS A 86 23.35 -23.75 -23.44
CA LYS A 86 23.65 -24.71 -24.51
C LYS A 86 23.20 -26.08 -24.00
N PRO A 87 22.46 -26.88 -24.80
CA PRO A 87 22.28 -28.29 -24.48
C PRO A 87 23.65 -28.81 -24.09
N LEU A 88 23.78 -29.39 -22.90
CA LEU A 88 25.03 -30.06 -22.57
C LEU A 88 25.16 -31.18 -23.58
N GLU A 89 25.94 -30.95 -24.64
CA GLU A 89 26.39 -32.03 -25.51
C GLU A 89 27.08 -33.04 -24.60
N PHE A 90 26.41 -34.19 -24.47
CA PHE A 90 26.87 -35.30 -23.65
C PHE A 90 28.07 -35.92 -24.34
N VAL A 91 29.26 -35.41 -24.04
CA VAL A 91 30.48 -36.24 -24.05
C VAL A 91 30.39 -37.21 -22.88
N ASP A 92 30.88 -38.45 -23.07
CA ASP A 92 30.81 -39.64 -22.18
C ASP A 92 31.17 -39.42 -20.70
N SER A 93 31.61 -38.23 -20.30
CA SER A 93 31.79 -37.82 -18.92
C SER A 93 30.45 -37.43 -18.27
N ARG A 94 30.04 -38.18 -17.25
CA ARG A 94 28.97 -37.80 -16.30
C ARG A 94 29.14 -36.32 -15.92
N PRO A 95 28.14 -35.43 -16.14
CA PRO A 95 28.19 -34.12 -15.49
C PRO A 95 28.23 -34.38 -13.99
N THR A 96 29.21 -33.81 -13.29
CA THR A 96 29.34 -33.97 -11.84
C THR A 96 28.04 -33.53 -11.17
N GLN A 97 27.63 -34.20 -10.08
CA GLN A 97 26.38 -33.88 -9.34
C GLN A 97 26.21 -32.38 -9.09
N ALA A 98 27.31 -31.66 -8.87
CA ALA A 98 27.35 -30.21 -8.72
C ALA A 98 26.82 -29.40 -9.93
N LYS A 99 27.02 -29.87 -11.17
CA LYS A 99 26.57 -29.19 -12.39
C LYS A 99 25.08 -29.39 -12.63
N ALA A 100 24.55 -30.59 -12.38
CA ALA A 100 23.12 -30.89 -12.46
C ALA A 100 22.31 -30.13 -11.39
N GLY A 101 22.78 -30.12 -10.14
CA GLY A 101 22.14 -29.36 -9.06
C GLY A 101 22.05 -27.85 -9.34
N LYS A 102 23.06 -27.25 -9.98
CA LYS A 102 23.05 -25.82 -10.36
C LYS A 102 22.02 -25.47 -11.45
N VAL A 103 21.75 -26.39 -12.38
CA VAL A 103 20.74 -26.18 -13.44
C VAL A 103 19.33 -26.24 -12.85
N LEU A 104 19.05 -27.29 -12.05
CA LEU A 104 17.80 -27.46 -11.32
C LEU A 104 17.47 -26.23 -10.46
N LEU A 105 18.44 -25.75 -9.67
CA LEU A 105 18.30 -24.58 -8.82
C LEU A 105 17.81 -23.32 -9.58
N ARG A 106 18.35 -23.07 -10.78
CA ARG A 106 18.00 -21.90 -11.59
C ARG A 106 16.55 -21.94 -12.06
N SER A 107 16.01 -23.13 -12.33
CA SER A 107 14.65 -23.30 -12.85
C SER A 107 13.58 -23.22 -11.76
N PHE A 108 13.85 -23.76 -10.56
CA PHE A 108 12.86 -23.80 -9.47
C PHE A 108 12.74 -22.51 -8.65
N ALA A 109 13.87 -21.86 -8.35
CA ALA A 109 13.88 -20.71 -7.45
C ALA A 109 12.93 -19.57 -7.89
N PRO A 110 12.81 -19.20 -9.19
CA PRO A 110 11.89 -18.14 -9.61
C PRO A 110 10.40 -18.51 -9.46
N GLN A 111 10.02 -19.76 -9.76
CA GLN A 111 8.62 -20.21 -9.67
C GLN A 111 8.17 -20.32 -8.20
N TYR A 112 9.03 -20.84 -7.32
CA TYR A 112 8.73 -20.89 -5.89
C TYR A 112 8.57 -19.48 -5.32
N LYS A 113 9.45 -18.53 -5.67
CA LYS A 113 9.27 -17.11 -5.31
C LYS A 113 7.93 -16.56 -5.78
N LYS A 114 7.52 -16.89 -7.00
CA LYS A 114 6.24 -16.46 -7.56
C LYS A 114 5.07 -17.05 -6.76
N LEU A 115 5.09 -18.35 -6.45
CA LEU A 115 4.07 -19.02 -5.63
C LEU A 115 3.97 -18.36 -4.25
N MET A 116 5.09 -18.15 -3.56
CA MET A 116 5.12 -17.54 -2.23
C MET A 116 4.58 -16.11 -2.23
N ARG A 117 4.90 -15.33 -3.27
CA ARG A 117 4.35 -13.98 -3.44
C ARG A 117 2.85 -14.00 -3.73
N GLN A 118 2.39 -14.90 -4.60
CA GLN A 118 0.99 -14.96 -5.02
C GLN A 118 0.07 -15.47 -3.92
N HIS A 119 0.44 -16.59 -3.27
CA HIS A 119 -0.42 -17.27 -2.31
C HIS A 119 -0.29 -16.71 -0.90
N TYR A 120 0.89 -16.23 -0.52
CA TYR A 120 1.16 -15.85 0.87
C TYR A 120 1.56 -14.37 1.04
N LYS A 121 1.66 -13.59 -0.05
CA LYS A 121 2.13 -12.19 -0.04
C LYS A 121 3.51 -12.04 0.61
N LEU A 122 4.31 -13.11 0.59
CA LEU A 122 5.61 -13.20 1.23
C LEU A 122 6.69 -12.79 0.24
N ASP A 123 7.33 -11.64 0.46
CA ASP A 123 8.48 -11.21 -0.35
C ASP A 123 9.79 -11.79 0.21
N TYR A 124 9.87 -13.14 0.23
CA TYR A 124 11.01 -13.85 0.78
C TYR A 124 12.17 -13.85 -0.21
N ASN A 125 13.28 -13.25 0.20
CA ASN A 125 14.54 -13.27 -0.52
C ASN A 125 15.68 -13.99 0.23
N ARG A 126 15.40 -14.57 1.42
CA ARG A 126 16.39 -15.21 2.30
C ARG A 126 16.11 -16.71 2.47
N TYR A 127 16.65 -17.50 1.57
CA TYR A 127 16.61 -18.96 1.65
C TYR A 127 17.76 -19.53 0.82
N ASP A 128 18.17 -20.74 1.17
CA ASP A 128 19.09 -21.58 0.39
C ASP A 128 18.30 -22.75 -0.22
N ILE A 129 18.79 -23.28 -1.33
CA ILE A 129 18.23 -24.49 -1.94
C ILE A 129 19.39 -25.43 -2.24
N SER A 130 19.22 -26.69 -1.90
CA SER A 130 20.12 -27.80 -2.26
C SER A 130 19.35 -28.86 -3.05
N VAL A 131 20.05 -29.58 -3.92
CA VAL A 131 19.49 -30.67 -4.71
C VAL A 131 20.47 -31.84 -4.69
N SER A 132 19.98 -33.04 -4.43
CA SER A 132 20.70 -34.30 -4.49
C SER A 132 19.94 -35.31 -5.35
N ALA A 133 20.65 -36.19 -6.04
CA ALA A 133 20.06 -37.24 -6.86
C ALA A 133 20.95 -38.49 -6.87
N ASP A 134 20.30 -39.65 -6.86
CA ASP A 134 20.90 -40.97 -7.07
C ASP A 134 20.14 -41.75 -8.16
N SER A 135 20.24 -43.08 -8.17
CA SER A 135 19.65 -43.95 -9.19
C SER A 135 18.13 -43.98 -9.22
N ASP A 136 17.50 -43.70 -8.09
CA ASP A 136 16.10 -43.99 -7.79
C ASP A 136 15.41 -42.83 -7.07
N LYS A 137 16.18 -41.88 -6.52
CA LYS A 137 15.69 -40.74 -5.76
C LYS A 137 16.28 -39.41 -6.27
N LEU A 138 15.41 -38.41 -6.39
CA LEU A 138 15.77 -37.00 -6.51
C LEU A 138 15.21 -36.28 -5.28
N GLU A 139 16.04 -35.51 -4.58
CA GLU A 139 15.63 -34.72 -3.43
C GLU A 139 16.06 -33.26 -3.59
N MET A 140 15.12 -32.34 -3.40
CA MET A 140 15.37 -30.91 -3.35
C MET A 140 14.99 -30.38 -1.97
N THR A 141 15.95 -29.81 -1.26
CA THR A 141 15.71 -29.17 0.03
C THR A 141 15.76 -27.67 -0.09
N ILE A 142 14.74 -26.98 0.42
CA ILE A 142 14.72 -25.53 0.59
C ILE A 142 14.92 -25.23 2.07
N LYS A 143 15.95 -24.44 2.39
CA LYS A 143 16.24 -23.97 3.74
C LYS A 143 15.97 -22.47 3.84
N PHE A 144 14.87 -22.11 4.49
CA PHE A 144 14.53 -20.73 4.80
C PHE A 144 15.50 -20.17 5.82
N ILE A 145 15.99 -18.96 5.58
CA ILE A 145 16.92 -18.31 6.50
C ILE A 145 16.13 -17.27 7.30
N PRO A 146 15.81 -17.54 8.57
CA PRO A 146 15.08 -16.60 9.39
C PRO A 146 15.88 -15.33 9.65
N PHE A 147 15.16 -14.27 9.99
CA PHE A 147 15.76 -13.11 10.63
C PHE A 147 16.10 -13.47 12.07
N ARG A 148 17.30 -13.05 12.49
CA ARG A 148 17.71 -13.12 13.89
C ARG A 148 17.38 -11.79 14.56
N GLY A 149 16.40 -11.81 15.44
CA GLY A 149 16.09 -10.72 16.35
C GLY A 149 16.72 -10.96 17.71
N VAL A 150 17.16 -9.89 18.38
CA VAL A 150 17.71 -9.96 19.73
C VAL A 150 17.10 -8.86 20.57
N VAL A 151 16.55 -9.22 21.73
CA VAL A 151 16.37 -8.30 22.86
C VAL A 151 17.58 -8.48 23.77
N TYR A 152 18.22 -7.37 24.11
CA TYR A 152 19.47 -7.36 24.85
C TYR A 152 19.43 -6.36 26.00
N MET A 153 20.36 -6.52 26.92
CA MET A 153 20.58 -5.61 28.02
C MET A 153 22.05 -5.22 28.13
N TYR A 154 22.31 -3.97 28.44
CA TYR A 154 23.60 -3.51 28.93
C TYR A 154 23.49 -3.19 30.41
N THR A 155 24.36 -3.76 31.24
CA THR A 155 24.42 -3.47 32.69
C THR A 155 25.75 -2.81 33.03
N TYR A 156 25.71 -1.70 33.77
CA TYR A 156 26.91 -1.05 34.24
C TYR A 156 27.45 -1.75 35.49
N GLN A 157 28.70 -2.21 35.44
CA GLN A 157 29.37 -2.94 36.52
C GLN A 157 30.43 -2.11 37.24
N GLY A 158 30.63 -0.85 36.85
CA GLY A 158 31.54 0.05 37.56
C GLY A 158 31.05 0.36 38.98
N VAL A 159 31.92 1.00 39.77
CA VAL A 159 31.66 1.25 41.20
C VAL A 159 30.72 2.45 41.41
N GLY A 160 29.98 2.44 42.51
CA GLY A 160 29.19 3.57 42.99
C GLY A 160 27.71 3.48 42.65
N LYS A 161 27.00 4.62 42.71
CA LYS A 161 25.53 4.69 42.61
C LYS A 161 24.94 4.24 41.27
N GLU A 162 25.77 4.08 40.25
CA GLU A 162 25.35 3.63 38.92
C GLU A 162 25.51 2.12 38.75
N HIS A 163 26.20 1.45 39.68
CA HIS A 163 26.40 0.00 39.65
C HIS A 163 25.06 -0.74 39.56
N GLY A 164 24.98 -1.73 38.68
CA GLY A 164 23.78 -2.53 38.44
C GLY A 164 22.71 -1.85 37.59
N LYS A 165 22.80 -0.54 37.32
CA LYS A 165 21.85 0.13 36.42
C LYS A 165 22.00 -0.39 35.00
N SER A 166 20.89 -0.54 34.31
CA SER A 166 20.86 -1.21 33.01
C SER A 166 20.03 -0.49 31.96
N TYR A 167 20.25 -0.89 30.71
CA TYR A 167 19.51 -0.45 29.53
C TYR A 167 19.08 -1.67 28.73
N VAL A 168 17.79 -1.80 28.45
CA VAL A 168 17.23 -2.81 27.56
C VAL A 168 16.99 -2.19 26.19
N GLY A 169 17.28 -2.95 25.14
CA GLY A 169 16.90 -2.59 23.78
C GLY A 169 16.82 -3.81 22.87
N GLU A 170 16.47 -3.55 21.62
CA GLU A 170 16.13 -4.55 20.63
C GLU A 170 16.83 -4.28 19.30
N THR A 171 17.10 -5.34 18.53
CA THR A 171 17.74 -5.19 17.22
C THR A 171 17.60 -6.43 16.34
N VAL A 172 17.60 -6.20 15.02
CA VAL A 172 17.75 -7.26 14.00
C VAL A 172 19.18 -7.30 13.43
N ASN A 173 20.07 -6.42 13.90
CA ASN A 173 21.48 -6.36 13.50
C ASN A 173 22.37 -6.11 14.72
N GLU A 174 22.51 -7.15 15.53
CA GLU A 174 23.26 -7.14 16.77
C GLU A 174 24.73 -6.75 16.58
N LYS A 175 25.37 -7.24 15.51
CA LYS A 175 26.75 -6.87 15.17
C LYS A 175 26.90 -5.36 14.97
N ALA A 176 26.00 -4.74 14.21
CA ALA A 176 26.00 -3.29 14.04
C ALA A 176 25.71 -2.57 15.36
N ARG A 177 24.78 -3.09 16.17
CA ARG A 177 24.43 -2.53 17.48
C ARG A 177 25.62 -2.52 18.43
N ARG A 178 26.33 -3.65 18.59
CA ARG A 178 27.53 -3.77 19.42
C ARG A 178 28.69 -2.90 18.93
N ARG A 179 28.84 -2.72 17.62
CA ARG A 179 29.82 -1.76 17.07
C ARG A 179 29.46 -0.32 17.42
N ASN A 180 28.18 0.05 17.27
CA ASN A 180 27.71 1.41 17.57
C ASN A 180 27.75 1.72 19.08
N TRP A 181 27.67 0.71 19.96
CA TRP A 181 27.81 0.91 21.41
C TRP A 181 29.11 1.62 21.79
N LYS A 182 30.21 1.30 21.10
CA LYS A 182 31.54 1.87 21.34
C LYS A 182 31.63 3.37 21.02
N LYS A 183 30.68 3.91 20.26
CA LYS A 183 30.61 5.33 19.92
C LYS A 183 29.97 6.12 21.05
N LEU A 184 30.48 7.32 21.29
CA LEU A 184 29.97 8.27 22.30
C LEU A 184 29.12 9.39 21.66
N ASP A 185 28.51 9.11 20.51
CA ASP A 185 27.60 10.03 19.82
C ASP A 185 26.15 9.93 20.34
N ASP A 186 25.33 10.90 19.98
CA ASP A 186 23.92 11.00 20.42
C ASP A 186 22.97 10.08 19.63
N LYS A 187 23.50 9.17 18.81
CA LYS A 187 22.71 8.38 17.84
C LYS A 187 22.41 6.96 18.30
N TYR A 188 22.95 6.53 19.44
CA TYR A 188 22.76 5.16 19.90
C TYR A 188 21.35 4.93 20.47
N ALA A 189 20.96 5.71 21.46
CA ALA A 189 19.65 5.63 22.10
C ALA A 189 19.19 7.01 22.58
N ASN A 190 18.44 7.05 23.67
CA ASN A 190 17.98 8.28 24.30
C ASN A 190 19.13 9.03 25.01
N GLU A 191 18.89 10.31 25.31
CA GLU A 191 19.90 11.21 25.91
C GLU A 191 20.39 10.72 27.28
N LYS A 192 19.50 10.17 28.13
CA LYS A 192 19.86 9.64 29.46
C LYS A 192 20.94 8.55 29.36
N LEU A 193 20.83 7.65 28.37
CA LEU A 193 21.86 6.64 28.11
C LEU A 193 23.12 7.24 27.47
N ASN A 194 22.97 8.13 26.49
CA ASN A 194 24.12 8.71 25.79
C ASN A 194 25.00 9.53 26.76
N GLU A 195 24.39 10.30 27.66
CA GLU A 195 25.09 11.04 28.71
C GLU A 195 25.80 10.09 29.69
N ALA A 196 25.13 9.03 30.14
CA ALA A 196 25.74 8.03 31.00
C ALA A 196 26.96 7.37 30.34
N LYS A 197 26.88 7.03 29.06
CA LYS A 197 28.02 6.50 28.30
C LYS A 197 29.17 7.49 28.19
N ARG A 198 28.91 8.79 28.01
CA ARG A 198 29.96 9.82 27.97
C ARG A 198 30.65 9.97 29.33
N ARG A 199 29.87 9.96 30.42
CA ARG A 199 30.36 10.14 31.79
C ARG A 199 31.10 8.91 32.34
N LEU A 200 30.55 7.73 32.10
CA LEU A 200 31.02 6.46 32.66
C LEU A 200 31.96 5.70 31.71
N GLY A 201 32.09 6.14 30.46
CA GLY A 201 32.72 5.36 29.40
C GLY A 201 31.90 4.13 29.04
N THR A 202 32.49 3.24 28.23
CA THR A 202 31.83 2.03 27.72
C THR A 202 32.48 0.72 28.20
N LYS A 203 33.58 0.79 28.95
CA LYS A 203 34.38 -0.38 29.34
C LYS A 203 33.69 -1.25 30.38
N ASP A 204 33.06 -0.63 31.37
CA ASP A 204 32.43 -1.34 32.50
C ASP A 204 30.97 -1.75 32.20
N TRP A 205 30.54 -1.66 30.94
CA TRP A 205 29.21 -2.07 30.53
C TRP A 205 29.24 -3.48 29.96
N VAL A 206 28.49 -4.38 30.57
CA VAL A 206 28.38 -5.79 30.16
C VAL A 206 27.14 -5.97 29.30
N TYR A 207 27.31 -6.64 28.15
CA TYR A 207 26.24 -6.98 27.23
C TYR A 207 25.64 -8.35 27.57
N HIS A 208 24.32 -8.43 27.63
CA HIS A 208 23.57 -9.66 27.86
C HIS A 208 22.57 -9.85 26.73
N GLU A 209 22.55 -11.03 26.12
CA GLU A 209 21.43 -11.46 25.29
C GLU A 209 20.31 -11.93 26.22
N LEU A 210 19.16 -11.25 26.17
CA LEU A 210 17.99 -11.63 26.98
C LEU A 210 17.14 -12.65 26.24
N GLU A 211 16.84 -12.36 24.97
CA GLU A 211 16.02 -13.24 24.14
C GLU A 211 16.45 -13.16 22.68
N VAL A 212 16.60 -14.33 22.06
CA VAL A 212 17.00 -14.47 20.66
C VAL A 212 15.88 -15.14 19.89
N ILE A 213 15.39 -14.45 18.87
CA ILE A 213 14.26 -14.88 18.05
C ILE A 213 14.78 -15.25 16.67
N THR A 214 14.49 -16.48 16.22
CA THR A 214 15.00 -17.04 14.95
C THR A 214 13.94 -17.80 14.17
N ASP A 215 12.67 -17.59 14.47
CA ASP A 215 11.53 -18.27 13.86
C ASP A 215 10.68 -17.33 12.97
N TYR A 216 11.13 -16.08 12.79
CA TYR A 216 10.49 -15.11 11.90
C TYR A 216 11.28 -14.87 10.63
N TYR A 217 10.57 -14.74 9.52
CA TYR A 217 11.17 -14.48 8.21
C TYR A 217 10.57 -13.25 7.51
N ASP A 218 9.70 -12.52 8.21
CA ASP A 218 9.24 -11.19 7.82
C ASP A 218 9.62 -10.19 8.93
N LEU A 219 10.34 -9.15 8.56
CA LEU A 219 10.68 -8.06 9.47
C LEU A 219 9.45 -7.29 9.97
N GLY A 220 8.37 -7.23 9.19
CA GLY A 220 7.10 -6.64 9.57
C GLY A 220 6.44 -7.33 10.76
N MET A 221 6.72 -8.63 10.94
CA MET A 221 6.22 -9.44 12.06
C MET A 221 7.24 -9.55 13.20
N LEU A 222 8.53 -9.70 12.87
CA LEU A 222 9.59 -9.80 13.87
C LEU A 222 9.71 -8.51 14.70
N ARG A 223 9.63 -7.34 14.06
CA ARG A 223 9.82 -6.05 14.76
C ARG A 223 8.77 -5.81 15.85
N PRO A 224 7.45 -5.99 15.60
CA PRO A 224 6.45 -5.92 16.66
C PRO A 224 6.70 -6.91 17.81
N LYS A 225 7.13 -8.14 17.51
CA LYS A 225 7.45 -9.14 18.54
C LYS A 225 8.62 -8.70 19.42
N LEU A 226 9.72 -8.25 18.81
CA LEU A 226 10.88 -7.70 19.52
C LEU A 226 10.50 -6.48 20.37
N PHE A 227 9.67 -5.59 19.84
CA PHE A 227 9.21 -4.40 20.54
C PHE A 227 8.35 -4.73 21.78
N SER A 228 7.47 -5.74 21.68
CA SER A 228 6.69 -6.22 22.83
C SER A 228 7.62 -6.76 23.92
N LEU A 229 8.55 -7.64 23.53
CA LEU A 229 9.49 -8.26 24.46
C LEU A 229 10.43 -7.22 25.11
N GLU A 230 10.90 -6.23 24.34
CA GLU A 230 11.67 -5.11 24.90
C GLU A 230 10.91 -4.46 26.05
N GLY A 231 9.61 -4.17 25.85
CA GLY A 231 8.75 -3.60 26.89
C GLY A 231 8.62 -4.49 28.12
N ASP A 232 8.46 -5.80 27.94
CA ASP A 232 8.36 -6.78 29.03
C ASP A 232 9.67 -6.85 29.84
N TYR A 233 10.82 -6.84 29.17
CA TYR A 233 12.12 -6.82 29.85
C TYR A 233 12.45 -5.47 30.48
N ILE A 234 12.03 -4.35 29.88
CA ILE A 234 12.16 -3.02 30.48
C ILE A 234 11.43 -2.98 31.84
N GLU A 235 10.23 -3.55 31.91
CA GLU A 235 9.45 -3.66 33.14
C GLU A 235 10.08 -4.65 34.13
N LYS A 236 10.43 -5.86 33.67
CA LYS A 236 11.03 -6.91 34.51
C LYS A 236 12.29 -6.44 35.25
N TYR A 237 13.13 -5.65 34.59
CA TYR A 237 14.39 -5.14 35.14
C TYR A 237 14.29 -3.69 35.66
N ASP A 238 13.09 -3.09 35.66
CA ASP A 238 12.83 -1.71 36.08
C ASP A 238 13.84 -0.69 35.51
N THR A 239 14.17 -0.84 34.23
CA THR A 239 15.24 -0.05 33.60
C THR A 239 14.84 1.40 33.32
N ILE A 240 13.60 1.80 33.63
CA ILE A 240 13.14 3.18 33.56
C ILE A 240 13.54 3.93 34.84
N ASN A 241 13.15 3.40 36.01
CA ASN A 241 13.41 4.04 37.30
C ASN A 241 14.83 3.75 37.78
N ASN A 242 15.28 2.50 37.63
CA ASN A 242 16.57 1.99 38.07
C ASN A 242 17.54 1.70 36.90
N GLY A 243 17.35 2.36 35.76
CA GLY A 243 18.21 2.19 34.58
C GLY A 243 18.24 3.40 33.66
N TYR A 244 18.47 3.16 32.37
CA TYR A 244 18.67 4.19 31.35
C TYR A 244 17.61 4.19 30.24
N ASN A 245 16.58 3.35 30.33
CA ASN A 245 15.38 3.49 29.51
C ASN A 245 14.58 4.72 29.98
N VAL A 246 13.83 5.34 29.06
CA VAL A 246 13.01 6.54 29.35
C VAL A 246 11.51 6.30 29.18
N ALA A 247 11.15 5.18 28.55
CA ALA A 247 9.78 4.74 28.36
C ALA A 247 9.80 3.22 28.16
N LYS A 248 8.67 2.57 28.45
CA LYS A 248 8.46 1.12 28.22
C LYS A 248 8.47 0.77 26.72
N TYR A 249 8.18 1.74 25.86
CA TYR A 249 8.03 1.56 24.42
C TYR A 249 8.71 2.72 23.69
N GLY A 250 9.51 2.42 22.65
CA GLY A 250 10.42 3.41 22.06
C GLY A 250 10.42 3.51 20.54
N THR A 251 9.40 4.14 19.93
CA THR A 251 9.58 4.87 18.66
C THR A 251 8.97 6.26 18.75
N GLY A 252 9.79 7.25 19.12
CA GLY A 252 9.39 8.65 19.22
C GLY A 252 8.36 8.94 20.31
N ASN A 253 7.91 10.19 20.42
CA ASN A 253 6.92 10.68 21.39
C ASN A 253 5.51 10.04 21.28
N LYS A 254 5.39 8.84 20.68
CA LYS A 254 4.15 8.08 20.63
C LYS A 254 3.87 7.52 22.03
N GLY A 255 2.85 8.07 22.68
CA GLY A 255 2.44 7.69 24.03
C GLY A 255 2.77 8.72 25.11
N VAL A 256 3.58 9.74 24.80
CA VAL A 256 3.75 10.89 25.70
C VAL A 256 2.51 11.78 25.58
N ASN A 257 1.53 11.55 26.45
CA ASN A 257 0.44 12.49 26.65
C ASN A 257 0.96 13.70 27.43
N PHE A 258 1.42 14.72 26.70
CA PHE A 258 1.73 16.01 27.32
C PHE A 258 0.53 16.49 28.14
N SER A 259 0.74 16.92 29.38
CA SER A 259 -0.33 17.50 30.18
C SER A 259 -0.94 18.72 29.47
N THR A 260 -2.18 19.07 29.83
CA THR A 260 -2.85 20.25 29.25
C THR A 260 -2.02 21.52 29.42
N SER A 261 -1.36 21.69 30.57
CA SER A 261 -0.47 22.83 30.84
C SER A 261 0.78 22.82 29.96
N HIS A 262 1.34 21.65 29.67
CA HIS A 262 2.51 21.53 28.79
C HIS A 262 2.16 21.85 27.32
N ARG A 263 1.00 21.37 26.85
CA ARG A 263 0.47 21.73 25.52
C ARG A 263 0.20 23.23 25.39
N GLN A 264 -0.34 23.86 26.44
CA GLN A 264 -0.57 25.31 26.47
C GLN A 264 0.75 26.10 26.40
N LYS A 265 1.81 25.69 27.10
CA LYS A 265 3.12 26.35 27.03
C LYS A 265 3.73 26.29 25.62
N ILE A 266 3.66 25.12 24.97
CA ILE A 266 4.13 24.96 23.58
C ILE A 266 3.31 25.83 22.62
N GLY A 267 1.98 25.82 22.79
CA GLY A 267 1.05 26.64 22.03
C GLY A 267 1.35 28.12 22.17
N ALA A 268 1.51 28.61 23.40
CA ALA A 268 1.85 30.01 23.70
C ALA A 268 3.20 30.43 23.08
N ALA A 269 4.23 29.61 23.23
CA ALA A 269 5.56 29.89 22.69
C ALA A 269 5.60 29.88 21.14
N SER A 270 4.69 29.16 20.49
CA SER A 270 4.63 29.03 19.03
C SER A 270 3.68 30.03 18.38
N LYS A 271 2.69 30.53 19.12
CA LYS A 271 1.71 31.49 18.63
C LYS A 271 2.41 32.80 18.27
N GLY A 272 2.18 33.27 17.05
CA GLY A 272 2.78 34.52 16.54
C GLY A 272 4.18 34.36 15.94
N ARG A 273 4.80 33.17 15.95
CA ARG A 273 6.02 32.94 15.17
C ARG A 273 5.72 33.11 13.68
N THR A 274 6.41 34.04 13.04
CA THR A 274 6.37 34.23 11.59
C THR A 274 7.75 33.98 11.01
N HIS A 275 7.79 33.35 9.83
CA HIS A 275 9.05 33.20 9.11
C HIS A 275 9.51 34.54 8.56
N THR A 276 10.83 34.77 8.58
CA THR A 276 11.44 35.93 7.91
C THR A 276 11.18 35.89 6.41
N THR A 277 11.21 37.03 5.75
CA THR A 277 11.08 37.16 4.28
C THR A 277 12.07 36.27 3.53
N ALA A 278 13.34 36.25 3.95
CA ALA A 278 14.36 35.37 3.38
C ALA A 278 14.01 33.87 3.52
N THR A 279 13.44 33.47 4.66
CA THR A 279 13.02 32.07 4.88
C THR A 279 11.81 31.72 4.01
N LYS A 280 10.83 32.63 3.92
CA LYS A 280 9.66 32.46 3.03
C LYS A 280 10.09 32.31 1.58
N GLN A 281 11.08 33.08 1.12
CA GLN A 281 11.64 32.96 -0.23
C GLN A 281 12.32 31.61 -0.46
N LYS A 282 13.14 31.12 0.47
CA LYS A 282 13.76 29.78 0.37
C LYS A 282 12.73 28.66 0.30
N ILE A 283 11.68 28.73 1.12
CA ILE A 283 10.57 27.76 1.12
C ILE A 283 9.81 27.82 -0.20
N SER A 284 9.55 29.02 -0.72
CA SER A 284 8.89 29.22 -2.01
C SER A 284 9.71 28.61 -3.15
N ALA A 285 11.00 28.95 -3.24
CA ALA A 285 11.91 28.44 -4.26
C ALA A 285 12.03 26.90 -4.21
N ALA A 286 12.12 26.30 -3.02
CA ALA A 286 12.21 24.85 -2.86
C ALA A 286 10.93 24.10 -3.28
N ASN A 287 9.77 24.78 -3.28
CA ASN A 287 8.48 24.19 -3.64
C ASN A 287 8.01 24.57 -5.04
N LEU A 288 8.65 25.54 -5.68
CA LEU A 288 8.33 25.95 -7.04
C LEU A 288 8.55 24.77 -8.00
N GLY A 289 7.56 24.47 -8.82
CA GLY A 289 7.60 23.37 -9.80
C GLY A 289 7.36 21.97 -9.22
N ARG A 290 7.19 21.81 -7.90
CA ARG A 290 6.83 20.50 -7.33
C ARG A 290 5.37 20.16 -7.67
N THR A 291 5.16 19.10 -8.43
CA THR A 291 3.83 18.51 -8.69
C THR A 291 3.65 17.25 -7.86
N GLN A 292 2.43 17.05 -7.35
CA GLN A 292 2.07 15.80 -6.68
C GLN A 292 1.85 14.70 -7.72
N SER A 293 2.25 13.47 -7.41
CA SER A 293 1.96 12.31 -8.27
C SER A 293 0.46 12.04 -8.36
N ASP A 294 0.00 11.42 -9.45
CA ASP A 294 -1.43 11.17 -9.66
C ASP A 294 -2.02 10.23 -8.59
N ALA A 295 -1.26 9.22 -8.15
CA ALA A 295 -1.64 8.38 -7.02
C ALA A 295 -1.83 9.18 -5.72
N THR A 296 -1.05 10.25 -5.51
CA THR A 296 -1.19 11.13 -4.34
C THR A 296 -2.39 12.05 -4.47
N LYS A 297 -2.62 12.62 -5.66
CA LYS A 297 -3.83 13.40 -5.95
C LYS A 297 -5.10 12.55 -5.73
N GLN A 298 -5.09 11.29 -6.15
CA GLN A 298 -6.21 10.38 -5.97
C GLN A 298 -6.51 10.10 -4.49
N ARG A 299 -5.48 9.82 -3.68
CA ARG A 299 -5.66 9.65 -2.22
C ARG A 299 -6.21 10.90 -1.54
N ILE A 300 -5.71 12.08 -1.91
CA ILE A 300 -6.21 13.36 -1.40
C ILE A 300 -7.68 13.55 -1.78
N SER A 301 -8.03 13.22 -3.03
CA SER A 301 -9.40 13.32 -3.54
C SER A 301 -10.32 12.39 -2.74
N GLN A 302 -9.99 11.10 -2.62
CA GLN A 302 -10.74 10.11 -1.84
C GLN A 302 -10.93 10.55 -0.37
N GLY A 303 -9.88 11.08 0.26
CA GLY A 303 -9.95 11.57 1.64
C GLY A 303 -10.82 12.82 1.83
N ASN A 304 -11.10 13.55 0.76
CA ASN A 304 -11.96 14.75 0.77
C ASN A 304 -13.36 14.50 0.21
N THR A 305 -13.56 13.42 -0.55
CA THR A 305 -14.88 13.02 -1.05
C THR A 305 -15.87 12.89 0.11
N GLY A 306 -17.05 13.49 -0.03
CA GLY A 306 -18.12 13.43 0.97
C GLY A 306 -17.99 14.41 2.15
N LYS A 307 -16.83 15.05 2.35
CA LYS A 307 -16.66 16.06 3.41
C LYS A 307 -17.36 17.37 3.03
N LYS A 308 -18.40 17.74 3.78
CA LYS A 308 -19.10 19.02 3.65
C LYS A 308 -18.55 20.03 4.66
N ARG A 309 -18.38 21.29 4.23
CA ARG A 309 -18.06 22.39 5.16
C ARG A 309 -19.26 22.64 6.08
N THR A 310 -19.00 22.79 7.37
CA THR A 310 -20.04 23.15 8.34
C THR A 310 -20.55 24.59 8.09
N PRO A 311 -21.74 24.97 8.59
CA PRO A 311 -22.24 26.34 8.49
C PRO A 311 -21.25 27.39 9.03
N GLU A 312 -20.56 27.10 10.13
CA GLU A 312 -19.58 27.99 10.77
C GLU A 312 -18.36 28.18 9.87
N MET A 313 -17.86 27.09 9.28
CA MET A 313 -16.74 27.14 8.33
C MET A 313 -17.07 27.90 7.05
N LYS A 314 -18.35 27.93 6.64
CA LYS A 314 -18.84 28.72 5.51
C LYS A 314 -18.96 30.20 5.90
N LYS A 315 -19.53 30.49 7.07
CA LYS A 315 -19.63 31.86 7.61
C LYS A 315 -18.26 32.51 7.76
N ALA A 316 -17.31 31.84 8.42
CA ALA A 316 -15.95 32.35 8.59
C ALA A 316 -15.23 32.59 7.25
N GLN A 317 -15.48 31.75 6.24
CA GLN A 317 -14.96 31.99 4.90
C GLN A 317 -15.62 33.21 4.25
N SER A 318 -16.95 33.33 4.35
CA SER A 318 -17.69 34.48 3.84
C SER A 318 -17.21 35.79 4.47
N ASP A 319 -17.09 35.83 5.79
CA ASP A 319 -16.66 37.02 6.54
C ASP A 319 -15.25 37.46 6.13
N ARG A 320 -14.34 36.50 5.94
CA ARG A 320 -12.98 36.79 5.44
C ARG A 320 -12.97 37.37 4.03
N MET A 321 -13.88 36.92 3.16
CA MET A 321 -13.92 37.32 1.76
C MET A 321 -14.76 38.59 1.52
N LYS A 322 -15.64 38.94 2.46
CA LYS A 322 -16.55 40.09 2.35
C LYS A 322 -15.72 41.39 2.31
N GLY A 323 -15.93 42.21 1.29
CA GLY A 323 -15.23 43.48 1.10
C GLY A 323 -13.82 43.38 0.51
N ILE A 324 -13.30 42.16 0.28
CA ILE A 324 -12.07 42.00 -0.50
C ILE A 324 -12.45 42.06 -1.98
N GLU A 325 -12.21 43.20 -2.62
CA GLU A 325 -12.32 43.32 -4.07
C GLU A 325 -11.09 42.65 -4.71
N PRO A 326 -11.24 41.54 -5.44
CA PRO A 326 -10.09 40.81 -5.97
C PRO A 326 -9.60 41.49 -7.25
N LYS A 327 -9.11 42.73 -7.15
CA LYS A 327 -8.71 43.58 -8.30
C LYS A 327 -7.80 42.85 -9.28
N ALA A 328 -6.80 42.12 -8.79
CA ALA A 328 -5.90 41.33 -9.62
C ALA A 328 -6.60 40.16 -10.37
N ALA A 329 -7.60 39.53 -9.75
CA ALA A 329 -8.39 38.49 -10.41
C ALA A 329 -9.39 39.08 -11.42
N SER A 330 -9.97 40.24 -11.11
CA SER A 330 -10.86 40.98 -12.01
C SER A 330 -10.13 41.51 -13.23
N GLU A 331 -8.92 42.07 -13.07
CA GLU A 331 -8.06 42.49 -14.18
C GLU A 331 -7.54 41.33 -15.00
N GLY A 332 -7.12 40.24 -14.35
CA GLY A 332 -6.72 39.01 -15.03
C GLY A 332 -7.87 38.43 -15.86
N ALA A 333 -9.07 38.37 -15.28
CA ALA A 333 -10.27 37.92 -15.97
C ALA A 333 -10.65 38.86 -17.13
N ARG A 334 -10.49 40.18 -16.99
CA ARG A 334 -10.73 41.16 -18.05
C ARG A 334 -9.76 40.96 -19.22
N LYS A 335 -8.45 40.93 -18.97
CA LYS A 335 -7.42 40.70 -20.00
C LYS A 335 -7.61 39.36 -20.71
N TRP A 336 -8.00 38.33 -19.96
CA TRP A 336 -8.27 37.01 -20.53
C TRP A 336 -9.50 37.02 -21.45
N ARG A 337 -10.58 37.73 -21.10
CA ARG A 337 -11.78 37.88 -21.95
C ARG A 337 -11.51 38.70 -23.21
N GLU A 338 -10.70 39.75 -23.12
CA GLU A 338 -10.30 40.59 -24.25
C GLU A 338 -9.49 39.80 -25.29
N THR A 339 -8.67 38.85 -24.82
CA THR A 339 -7.81 38.03 -25.69
C THR A 339 -8.49 36.76 -26.23
N HIS A 340 -9.49 36.23 -25.55
CA HIS A 340 -10.12 34.93 -25.88
C HIS A 340 -11.63 35.06 -26.16
N GLY A 341 -12.04 36.09 -26.91
CA GLY A 341 -13.45 36.44 -27.19
C GLY A 341 -14.44 35.26 -27.18
N GLY A 342 -15.44 35.32 -26.29
CA GLY A 342 -16.40 34.25 -26.04
C GLY A 342 -16.05 33.31 -24.87
N GLY A 343 -14.85 33.43 -24.31
CA GLY A 343 -14.39 32.64 -23.17
C GLY A 343 -14.19 31.16 -23.51
N TYR A 344 -14.02 30.32 -22.48
CA TYR A 344 -13.64 28.90 -22.63
C TYR A 344 -14.61 28.12 -23.52
N TRP A 345 -15.88 28.51 -23.47
CA TRP A 345 -16.99 27.91 -24.21
C TRP A 345 -17.11 28.38 -25.66
N GLY A 346 -16.40 29.44 -26.07
CA GLY A 346 -16.29 29.84 -27.47
C GLY A 346 -15.51 28.82 -28.29
N SER A 347 -14.43 28.26 -27.72
CA SER A 347 -13.57 27.26 -28.38
C SER A 347 -13.96 25.81 -28.11
N HIS A 348 -14.78 25.55 -27.08
CA HIS A 348 -15.21 24.20 -26.70
C HIS A 348 -16.72 24.01 -26.95
N LYS A 349 -17.06 23.39 -28.09
CA LYS A 349 -18.45 23.02 -28.38
C LYS A 349 -18.91 21.97 -27.37
N ILE A 350 -20.02 22.24 -26.69
CA ILE A 350 -20.66 21.27 -25.80
C ILE A 350 -21.07 20.04 -26.65
N PRO A 351 -20.67 18.80 -26.28
CA PRO A 351 -21.08 17.60 -27.02
C PRO A 351 -22.61 17.46 -27.07
N ASP A 352 -23.15 16.89 -28.16
CA ASP A 352 -24.60 16.74 -28.33
C ASP A 352 -25.27 15.97 -27.20
N ALA A 353 -24.62 14.91 -26.70
CA ALA A 353 -25.09 14.16 -25.54
C ALA A 353 -25.20 15.03 -24.29
N ALA A 354 -24.24 15.93 -24.06
CA ALA A 354 -24.28 16.86 -22.92
C ALA A 354 -25.39 17.91 -23.11
N ARG A 355 -25.60 18.43 -24.33
CA ARG A 355 -26.71 19.32 -24.65
C ARG A 355 -28.07 18.65 -24.40
N ALA A 356 -28.23 17.39 -24.80
CA ALA A 356 -29.44 16.62 -24.57
C ALA A 356 -29.71 16.42 -23.06
N ASN A 357 -28.68 16.08 -22.29
CA ASN A 357 -28.79 15.95 -20.83
C ASN A 357 -29.13 17.28 -20.14
N MET A 358 -28.55 18.39 -20.60
CA MET A 358 -28.89 19.73 -20.10
C MET A 358 -30.34 20.09 -20.41
N LYS A 359 -30.83 19.78 -21.62
CA LYS A 359 -32.23 19.98 -22.02
C LYS A 359 -33.16 19.13 -21.15
N LEU A 360 -32.85 17.85 -20.94
CA LEU A 360 -33.64 16.98 -20.07
C LEU A 360 -33.68 17.49 -18.63
N ALA A 361 -32.56 17.98 -18.09
CA ALA A 361 -32.50 18.55 -16.75
C ALA A 361 -33.31 19.87 -16.64
N GLN A 362 -33.29 20.69 -17.68
CA GLN A 362 -34.13 21.89 -17.78
C GLN A 362 -35.61 21.52 -17.80
N GLN A 363 -35.99 20.49 -18.57
CA GLN A 363 -37.36 19.99 -18.65
C GLN A 363 -37.88 19.38 -17.35
N LYS A 364 -37.01 18.73 -16.56
CA LYS A 364 -37.38 18.23 -15.23
C LYS A 364 -37.65 19.33 -14.20
N ARG A 365 -37.02 20.50 -14.33
CA ARG A 365 -37.15 21.62 -13.37
C ARG A 365 -38.15 22.69 -13.81
N GLY A 366 -38.44 22.77 -15.11
CA GLY A 366 -39.30 23.77 -15.69
C GLY A 366 -40.78 23.45 -15.52
N THR A 367 -41.62 24.48 -15.63
CA THR A 367 -43.08 24.34 -15.58
C THR A 367 -43.60 23.92 -16.95
N ALA A 368 -44.23 22.74 -17.03
CA ALA A 368 -44.92 22.30 -18.25
C ALA A 368 -46.20 23.10 -18.46
N VAL A 369 -46.48 23.42 -19.73
CA VAL A 369 -47.64 24.25 -20.11
C VAL A 369 -48.38 23.66 -21.32
N ARG A 370 -49.69 23.80 -21.30
CA ARG A 370 -50.56 23.62 -22.47
C ARG A 370 -50.79 24.97 -23.11
N ALA A 371 -50.48 25.09 -24.39
CA ALA A 371 -50.79 26.26 -25.21
C ALA A 371 -52.10 26.03 -25.96
N PHE A 372 -53.04 26.96 -25.86
CA PHE A 372 -54.28 27.00 -26.64
C PHE A 372 -54.15 28.07 -27.70
N ALA A 373 -54.25 27.68 -28.97
CA ALA A 373 -54.20 28.57 -30.10
C ALA A 373 -55.55 29.28 -30.32
N PRO A 374 -55.57 30.41 -31.05
CA PRO A 374 -56.80 31.16 -31.33
C PRO A 374 -57.85 30.36 -32.11
N ASP A 375 -57.43 29.37 -32.91
CA ASP A 375 -58.29 28.48 -33.68
C ASP A 375 -58.90 27.32 -32.86
N GLY A 376 -58.65 27.30 -31.55
CA GLY A 376 -59.15 26.29 -30.62
C GLY A 376 -58.29 25.02 -30.52
N THR A 377 -57.23 24.89 -31.32
CA THR A 377 -56.28 23.79 -31.21
C THR A 377 -55.38 23.96 -29.98
N TRP A 378 -54.80 22.87 -29.49
CA TRP A 378 -53.91 22.93 -28.33
C TRP A 378 -52.71 21.98 -28.45
N GLN A 379 -51.62 22.35 -27.77
CA GLN A 379 -50.39 21.57 -27.73
C GLN A 379 -49.73 21.67 -26.35
N ASP A 380 -49.22 20.54 -25.86
CA ASP A 380 -48.47 20.47 -24.60
C ASP A 380 -46.96 20.65 -24.83
N TYR A 381 -46.33 21.39 -23.92
CA TYR A 381 -44.89 21.65 -23.91
C TYR A 381 -44.31 21.30 -22.53
N ASN A 382 -43.16 20.63 -22.55
CA ASN A 382 -42.48 20.19 -21.32
C ASN A 382 -41.97 21.36 -20.46
N THR A 383 -41.75 22.54 -21.05
CA THR A 383 -41.45 23.77 -20.30
C THR A 383 -42.07 25.01 -20.94
N MET A 384 -42.28 26.06 -20.15
CA MET A 384 -42.57 27.40 -20.66
C MET A 384 -41.53 27.88 -21.69
N ASN A 385 -40.25 27.54 -21.52
CA ASN A 385 -39.20 27.92 -22.47
C ASN A 385 -39.33 27.17 -23.81
N ASP A 386 -39.75 25.89 -23.78
CA ASP A 386 -40.01 25.12 -24.99
C ASP A 386 -41.21 25.71 -25.75
N ALA A 387 -42.29 26.07 -25.04
CA ALA A 387 -43.45 26.76 -25.63
C ALA A 387 -43.06 28.13 -26.19
N ALA A 388 -42.32 28.92 -25.42
CA ALA A 388 -41.83 30.23 -25.82
C ALA A 388 -41.02 30.17 -27.12
N LYS A 389 -40.12 29.19 -27.22
CA LYS A 389 -39.29 28.98 -28.41
C LYS A 389 -40.11 28.52 -29.61
N ALA A 390 -41.03 27.57 -29.43
CA ALA A 390 -41.86 27.04 -30.52
C ALA A 390 -42.83 28.10 -31.08
N LEU A 391 -43.35 28.96 -30.20
CA LEU A 391 -44.35 29.97 -30.54
C LEU A 391 -43.73 31.36 -30.81
N GLY A 392 -42.39 31.48 -30.80
CA GLY A 392 -41.68 32.73 -31.08
C GLY A 392 -41.96 33.86 -30.08
N MET A 393 -42.19 33.53 -28.81
CA MET A 393 -42.59 34.46 -27.75
C MET A 393 -41.61 34.49 -26.57
N ASN A 394 -41.73 35.50 -25.70
CA ASN A 394 -40.92 35.61 -24.50
C ASN A 394 -41.48 34.72 -23.37
N PRO A 395 -40.65 33.92 -22.68
CA PRO A 395 -41.10 33.12 -21.53
C PRO A 395 -41.82 33.93 -20.45
N GLY A 396 -41.46 35.20 -20.27
CA GLY A 396 -42.12 36.11 -19.33
C GLY A 396 -43.59 36.37 -19.68
N SER A 397 -43.93 36.41 -20.97
CA SER A 397 -45.31 36.57 -21.44
C SER A 397 -46.18 35.36 -21.06
N ILE A 398 -45.62 34.15 -21.17
CA ILE A 398 -46.28 32.91 -20.75
C ILE A 398 -46.46 32.90 -19.22
N ALA A 399 -45.42 33.25 -18.47
CA ALA A 399 -45.47 33.31 -17.01
C ALA A 399 -46.51 34.31 -16.50
N ASN A 400 -46.65 35.46 -17.17
CA ASN A 400 -47.69 36.45 -16.86
C ASN A 400 -49.08 35.94 -17.22
N ASN A 401 -49.25 35.28 -18.37
CA ASN A 401 -50.52 34.69 -18.77
C ASN A 401 -51.03 33.64 -17.77
N LEU A 402 -50.13 32.78 -17.27
CA LEU A 402 -50.46 31.78 -16.25
C LEU A 402 -50.92 32.40 -14.92
N LYS A 403 -50.55 33.66 -14.64
CA LYS A 403 -50.99 34.38 -13.43
C LYS A 403 -52.29 35.15 -13.65
N SER A 404 -52.47 35.73 -14.84
CA SER A 404 -53.59 36.63 -15.14
C SER A 404 -54.80 35.94 -15.79
N ASN A 405 -54.65 34.71 -16.29
CA ASN A 405 -55.65 33.98 -17.09
C ASN A 405 -56.14 34.75 -18.33
N GLY A 406 -55.37 35.75 -18.78
CA GLY A 406 -55.67 36.58 -19.95
C GLY A 406 -55.36 35.90 -21.29
N VAL A 407 -55.26 36.70 -22.34
CA VAL A 407 -54.81 36.28 -23.69
C VAL A 407 -53.46 36.94 -23.95
N CYS A 408 -52.49 36.19 -24.48
CA CYS A 408 -51.23 36.76 -24.94
C CYS A 408 -51.43 37.59 -26.21
N ASN A 409 -50.53 38.51 -26.53
CA ASN A 409 -50.63 39.38 -27.71
C ASN A 409 -50.76 38.63 -29.04
N ASN A 410 -50.31 37.38 -29.12
CA ASN A 410 -50.46 36.53 -30.30
C ASN A 410 -51.71 35.62 -30.25
N GLY A 411 -52.66 35.91 -29.36
CA GLY A 411 -53.93 35.22 -29.24
C GLY A 411 -53.89 33.90 -28.44
N TYR A 412 -52.70 33.46 -28.02
CA TYR A 412 -52.57 32.21 -27.26
C TYR A 412 -52.97 32.37 -25.79
N ARG A 413 -53.49 31.29 -25.21
CA ARG A 413 -53.71 31.14 -23.77
C ARG A 413 -52.90 29.95 -23.24
N PHE A 414 -52.48 30.02 -21.98
CA PHE A 414 -51.66 28.97 -21.38
C PHE A 414 -52.30 28.46 -20.08
N LYS A 415 -52.15 27.15 -19.85
CA LYS A 415 -52.44 26.53 -18.54
C LYS A 415 -51.27 25.64 -18.14
N THR A 416 -51.04 25.49 -16.84
CA THR A 416 -50.09 24.47 -16.36
C THR A 416 -50.61 23.08 -16.72
N THR A 417 -49.70 22.20 -17.10
CA THR A 417 -50.02 20.80 -17.44
C THR A 417 -49.00 19.87 -16.82
N VAL A 418 -49.22 18.57 -16.95
CA VAL A 418 -48.25 17.55 -16.52
C VAL A 418 -47.23 17.36 -17.66
N PRO A 419 -45.92 17.35 -17.37
CA PRO A 419 -44.92 17.11 -18.40
C PRO A 419 -45.15 15.77 -19.11
N ASN A 420 -45.11 15.77 -20.45
CA ASN A 420 -45.26 14.54 -21.22
C ASN A 420 -43.88 13.95 -21.54
N PHE A 421 -43.48 12.96 -20.76
CA PHE A 421 -42.19 12.26 -20.90
C PHE A 421 -42.31 10.89 -21.62
N SER A 422 -43.31 10.71 -22.49
CA SER A 422 -43.48 9.50 -23.32
C SER A 422 -43.62 9.94 -24.79
N ARG A 423 -42.83 9.54 -25.79
CA ARG A 423 -42.02 8.34 -26.11
C ARG A 423 -40.70 8.77 -26.82
N PRO A 424 -39.70 7.87 -26.97
CA PRO A 424 -38.47 8.13 -27.73
C PRO A 424 -38.68 8.66 -29.14
#